data_AF-A0A167FNE1-F1
#
_entry.id   AF-A0A167FNE1-F1
#
_cell.length_a   1.000
_cell.length_b   1.000
_cell.length_c   1.000
_cell.angle_alpha   90.00
_cell.angle_beta   90.00
_cell.angle_gamma   90.00
#
_symmetry.space_group_name_H-M   'P 1'
#
loop_
_entity.id
_entity.type
_entity.pdbx_description
1 polymer ?
#
loop_
_entity_poly.entity_id
_entity_poly.type
_entity_poly.pdbx_seq_one_letter_code
_entity_poly.pdbx_strand_id
1 'polypeptide(L)' 'MDQIYTELLKIPPVTRTLLLSTCAVTLPCLLKLLSPYIFLFLPELVLQGQVWRVATSFLYGGAGLTFLFDLMTL' A
#
# COMPACT_ATOMS: atom_id res chain seq x y z
N MET A 1 9.81 24.45 -3.18
CA MET A 1 8.87 23.38 -3.59
C MET A 1 9.47 22.56 -4.72
N ASP A 2 10.22 23.17 -5.66
CA ASP A 2 10.79 22.52 -6.85
C ASP A 2 11.76 21.37 -6.56
N GLN A 3 12.55 21.48 -5.49
CA GLN A 3 13.54 20.47 -5.11
C GLN A 3 12.90 19.10 -4.82
N ILE A 4 11.73 19.07 -4.16
CA ILE A 4 11.02 17.82 -3.84
C ILE A 4 10.50 17.16 -5.12
N TYR A 5 9.99 17.96 -6.07
CA TYR A 5 9.52 17.45 -7.36
C TYR A 5 10.67 16.89 -8.19
N THR A 6 11.83 17.55 -8.20
CA THR A 6 13.01 17.04 -8.91
C THR A 6 13.48 15.69 -8.36
N GLU A 7 13.49 15.51 -7.04
CA GLU A 7 13.83 14.22 -6.42
C GLU A 7 12.77 13.14 -6.70
N LEU A 8 11.48 13.48 -6.66
CA LEU A 8 10.38 12.56 -7.00
C LEU A 8 10.38 12.11 -8.47
N LEU A 9 10.94 12.91 -9.37
CA LEU A 9 11.10 12.57 -10.78
C LEU A 9 12.28 11.62 -11.05
N LYS A 10 13.22 11.49 -10.11
CA LYS A 10 14.29 10.48 -10.20
C LYS A 10 13.78 9.06 -9.97
N ILE A 11 12.68 8.92 -9.23
CA ILE A 11 12.05 7.62 -8.98
C ILE A 11 11.29 7.21 -10.25
N PRO A 12 11.48 5.98 -10.75
CA PRO A 12 10.71 5.47 -11.88
C PRO A 12 9.19 5.60 -11.63
N PRO A 13 8.40 5.91 -12.66
CA PRO A 13 6.97 6.20 -12.49
C PRO A 13 6.21 5.03 -11.84
N VAL A 14 6.57 3.78 -12.19
CA VAL A 14 5.95 2.57 -11.64
C VAL A 14 6.23 2.43 -10.15
N THR A 15 7.50 2.52 -9.74
CA THR A 15 7.91 2.45 -8.33
C THR A 15 7.23 3.55 -7.51
N ARG A 16 7.19 4.78 -8.02
CA ARG A 16 6.51 5.89 -7.35
C ARG A 16 5.03 5.60 -7.11
N THR A 17 4.32 5.08 -8.13
CA THR A 17 2.90 4.72 -7.97
C THR A 17 2.69 3.59 -6.99
N LEU A 18 3.55 2.57 -7.00
CA LEU A 18 3.49 1.46 -6.06
C LEU A 18 3.72 1.94 -4.63
N LEU A 19 4.80 2.68 -4.37
CA LEU A 19 5.10 3.26 -3.04
C LEU A 19 3.93 4.09 -2.50
N LEU A 20 3.35 4.97 -3.33
CA LEU A 20 2.20 5.78 -2.94
C LEU A 20 0.97 4.92 -2.63
N SER A 21 0.72 3.88 -3.44
CA SER A 21 -0.42 2.99 -3.25
C SER A 21 -0.28 2.13 -1.98
N THR A 22 0.92 1.57 -1.72
CA THR A 22 1.23 0.83 -0.49
C THR A 22 1.07 1.73 0.72
N CYS A 23 1.60 2.96 0.68
CA CYS A 23 1.40 3.95 1.74
C CYS A 23 -0.09 4.27 1.95
N ALA A 24 -0.86 4.46 0.87
CA ALA A 24 -2.29 4.78 0.95
C ALA A 24 -3.12 3.65 1.59
N VAL A 25 -2.75 2.39 1.39
CA VAL A 25 -3.43 1.22 2.00
C VAL A 25 -2.98 1.02 3.45
N THR A 26 -1.69 1.17 3.72
CA THR A 26 -1.10 0.79 5.01
C THR A 26 -1.21 1.90 6.07
N LEU A 27 -1.10 3.17 5.69
CA LEU A 27 -1.19 4.32 6.62
C LEU A 27 -2.52 4.38 7.39
N PRO A 28 -3.70 4.22 6.77
CA PRO A 28 -4.96 4.19 7.51
C PRO A 28 -5.03 3.07 8.55
N CYS A 29 -4.43 1.92 8.28
CA CYS A 29 -4.33 0.82 9.26
C CYS A 29 -3.36 1.15 10.40
N LEU A 30 -2.22 1.79 10.11
CA LEU A 30 -1.27 2.24 11.14
C LEU A 30 -1.89 3.30 12.06
N LEU A 31 -2.69 4.21 11.50
CA LEU A 31 -3.45 5.22 12.26
C LEU A 31 -4.68 4.65 12.99
N LYS A 32 -4.93 3.33 12.89
CA LYS A 32 -6.10 2.64 13.45
C LYS A 32 -7.44 3.21 12.97
N LEU A 33 -7.46 3.88 11.81
CA LEU A 33 -8.68 4.37 11.16
C LEU A 33 -9.46 3.22 10.54
N LEU A 34 -8.75 2.20 10.03
CA LEU A 34 -9.32 1.02 9.40
C LEU A 34 -8.73 -0.25 10.02
N SER A 35 -9.57 -1.29 10.15
CA SER A 35 -9.11 -2.62 10.55
C SER A 35 -8.36 -3.30 9.39
N PRO A 36 -7.18 -3.90 9.63
CA PRO A 36 -6.46 -4.67 8.62
C PRO A 36 -7.26 -5.82 7.99
N TYR A 37 -8.33 -6.29 8.66
CA TYR A 37 -9.23 -7.33 8.15
C TYR A 37 -9.89 -6.98 6.82
N ILE A 38 -10.04 -5.68 6.50
CA ILE A 38 -10.62 -5.23 5.23
C ILE A 38 -9.70 -5.57 4.04
N PHE A 39 -8.40 -5.73 4.29
CA PHE A 39 -7.40 -6.06 3.28
C PHE A 39 -6.97 -7.52 3.28
N LEU A 40 -7.50 -8.35 4.20
CA LEU A 40 -7.28 -9.79 4.16
C LEU A 40 -7.91 -10.40 2.90
N PHE A 41 -7.15 -11.25 2.21
CA PHE A 41 -7.63 -11.96 1.04
C PHE A 41 -8.50 -13.16 1.46
N LEU A 42 -9.82 -13.02 1.33
CA LEU A 42 -10.77 -14.10 1.51
C LEU A 42 -11.41 -14.42 0.15
N PRO A 43 -11.12 -15.59 -0.46
CA PRO A 43 -11.66 -15.96 -1.77
C PRO A 43 -13.18 -15.91 -1.83
N GLU A 44 -13.87 -16.30 -0.76
CA GLU A 44 -15.33 -16.27 -0.64
C GLU A 44 -15.89 -14.84 -0.80
N LEU A 45 -15.26 -13.86 -0.16
CA LEU A 45 -15.68 -12.45 -0.24
C LEU A 45 -15.36 -11.85 -1.63
N VAL A 46 -14.29 -12.31 -2.27
CA VAL A 46 -13.94 -11.88 -3.63
C VAL A 46 -14.99 -12.38 -4.63
N LEU A 47 -15.44 -13.63 -4.49
CA LEU A 47 -16.53 -14.20 -5.30
C LEU A 47 -17.87 -13.48 -5.05
N GLN A 48 -18.06 -12.90 -3.87
CA GLN A 48 -19.22 -12.07 -3.51
C GLN A 48 -19.13 -10.62 -4.01
N GLY A 49 -18.12 -10.27 -4.83
CA GLY A 49 -17.99 -8.95 -5.45
C GLY A 49 -16.97 -8.02 -4.79
N GLN A 50 -16.25 -8.46 -3.75
CA GLN A 50 -15.18 -7.66 -3.12
C GLN A 50 -13.85 -7.77 -3.90
N VAL A 51 -13.89 -7.50 -5.20
CA VAL A 51 -12.75 -7.71 -6.12
C VAL A 51 -11.56 -6.81 -5.80
N TRP A 52 -11.78 -5.65 -5.20
CA TRP A 52 -10.72 -4.72 -4.77
C TRP A 52 -9.73 -5.38 -3.79
N ARG A 53 -10.15 -6.41 -3.06
CA ARG A 53 -9.28 -7.16 -2.14
C ARG A 53 -8.07 -7.74 -2.84
N VAL A 54 -8.18 -8.17 -4.10
CA VAL A 54 -7.05 -8.74 -4.86
C VAL A 54 -5.88 -7.74 -4.93
N ALA A 55 -6.16 -6.49 -5.27
CA ALA A 55 -5.15 -5.45 -5.38
C ALA A 55 -4.70 -4.96 -4.00
N THR A 56 -5.63 -4.68 -3.08
CA THR A 56 -5.29 -4.12 -1.78
C THR A 56 -4.58 -5.11 -0.85
N SER A 57 -4.84 -6.41 -0.97
CA SER A 57 -4.13 -7.45 -0.23
C SER A 57 -2.65 -7.53 -0.64
N PHE A 58 -2.35 -7.31 -1.92
CA PHE A 58 -0.97 -7.28 -2.42
C PHE A 58 -0.21 -6.03 -1.93
N LEU A 59 -0.90 -4.89 -1.85
CA LEU A 59 -0.31 -3.61 -1.47
C LEU A 59 -0.20 -3.38 0.05
N TYR A 60 -0.69 -4.30 0.88
CA TYR A 60 -0.65 -4.16 2.33
C TYR A 60 0.71 -4.63 2.89
N GLY A 61 1.53 -3.68 3.37
CA GLY A 61 2.88 -3.93 3.88
C GLY A 61 3.00 -4.22 5.38
N GLY A 62 1.91 -4.66 6.03
CA GLY A 62 1.94 -4.99 7.46
C GLY A 62 2.06 -3.78 8.39
N ALA A 63 2.75 -3.93 9.53
CA ALA A 63 2.88 -2.88 10.53
C ALA A 63 4.30 -2.80 11.12
N GLY A 64 4.66 -1.61 11.64
CA GLY A 64 5.93 -1.39 12.32
C GLY A 64 7.15 -1.33 11.38
N LEU A 65 8.29 -1.86 11.82
CA LEU A 65 9.54 -1.83 11.06
C LEU A 65 9.49 -2.67 9.77
N THR A 66 8.69 -3.74 9.75
CA THR A 66 8.51 -4.58 8.55
C THR A 66 8.02 -3.76 7.36
N PHE A 67 7.07 -2.85 7.59
CA PHE A 67 6.56 -1.95 6.56
C PHE A 67 7.64 -1.03 5.98
N LEU A 68 8.55 -0.53 6.83
CA LEU A 68 9.64 0.33 6.36
C LEU A 68 10.63 -0.45 5.50
N PHE A 69 10.93 -1.70 5.87
CA PHE A 69 11.79 -2.57 5.05
C PHE A 69 11.13 -2.91 3.72
N ASP A 70 9.84 -3.26 3.72
CA ASP A 70 9.09 -3.54 2.50
C ASP A 70 9.11 -2.33 1.55
N LEU A 71 8.97 -1.11 2.09
CA LEU A 71 9.04 0.13 1.31
C LEU A 71 10.42 0.41 0.73
N MET A 72 11.49 0.03 1.44
CA MET A 72 12.88 0.22 0.97
C MET A 72 13.30 -0.81 -0.07
N THR A 73 12.69 -2.00 -0.06
CA THR A 73 12.98 -3.06 -1.03
C THR A 73 12.25 -2.89 -2.37
N LEU A 74 11.33 -1.91 -2.46
CA LEU A 74 10.41 -1.70 -3.58
C LEU A 74 10.95 -0.69 -4.60
#